data_AF-A0A1I5Z5A7-F1
#
_entry.id   AF-A0A1I5Z5A7-F1
#
_cell.length_a   1.000
_cell.length_b   1.000
_cell.length_c   1.000
_cell.angle_alpha   90.00
_cell.angle_beta   90.00
_cell.angle_gamma   90.00
#
_symmetry.space_group_name_H-M   'P 1'
#
loop_
_entity.id
_entity.type
_entity.pdbx_description
1 polymer ?
#
loop_
_entity_poly.entity_id
_entity_poly.type
_entity_poly.pdbx_seq_one_letter_code
_entity_poly.pdbx_strand_id
1 'polypeptide(L)'
;MIIEFVGIPGSGKTYISRKFQEYINSDLNIESKYEIQNSRDIVKSSDRNKVLNKILVINKILNINSMNFIFKILGSNRPFFEKILSIYYFANKIREYQLINDSLKTNSTHKKVVLIDEGLLHITSNIFFEELRFEDIDLFFKKIYKKNYFNHKKLFVFIDSNDSLVRLTSRPDGFPKMWTKLNEGEIKDRIAIMSKKHLIKKEYAEYKKMSAIYYANTYDAGTDLSKLFNEILTYIEVDK
;
A
#
# COMPACT_ATOMS: atom_id res chain seq x y z
N MET A 1 11.10 9.45 -3.83
CA MET A 1 9.62 9.44 -3.75
C MET A 1 9.15 8.03 -3.41
N ILE A 2 7.97 7.90 -2.80
CA ILE A 2 7.28 6.61 -2.62
C ILE A 2 5.99 6.64 -3.46
N ILE A 3 5.74 5.60 -4.24
CA ILE A 3 4.49 5.42 -5.00
C ILE A 3 3.74 4.24 -4.39
N GLU A 4 2.57 4.51 -3.78
CA GLU A 4 1.72 3.49 -3.15
C GLU A 4 0.52 3.17 -4.04
N PHE A 5 0.45 1.93 -4.54
CA PHE A 5 -0.69 1.45 -5.30
C PHE A 5 -1.81 1.00 -4.34
N VAL A 6 -2.94 1.70 -4.41
CA VAL A 6 -4.11 1.53 -3.55
C VAL A 6 -5.25 0.93 -4.35
N GLY A 7 -5.77 -0.22 -3.95
CA GLY A 7 -6.87 -0.88 -4.65
C GLY A 7 -7.45 -2.01 -3.82
N ILE A 8 -8.70 -2.37 -4.07
CA ILE A 8 -9.31 -3.51 -3.36
C ILE A 8 -8.84 -4.84 -3.95
N PRO A 9 -8.97 -5.97 -3.23
CA PRO A 9 -8.60 -7.27 -3.78
C PRO A 9 -9.31 -7.52 -5.12
N GLY A 10 -8.61 -8.07 -6.11
CA GLY A 10 -9.12 -8.24 -7.48
C GLY A 10 -9.04 -7.00 -8.38
N SER A 11 -8.65 -5.81 -7.90
CA SER A 11 -8.54 -4.59 -8.72
C SER A 11 -7.41 -4.61 -9.77
N GLY A 12 -6.53 -5.61 -9.74
CA GLY A 12 -5.36 -5.64 -10.62
C GLY A 12 -4.25 -4.66 -10.21
N LYS A 13 -4.29 -4.09 -9.00
CA LYS A 13 -3.24 -3.20 -8.48
C LYS A 13 -1.82 -3.76 -8.59
N THR A 14 -1.66 -5.06 -8.31
CA THR A 14 -0.37 -5.76 -8.41
C THR A 14 0.07 -5.90 -9.86
N TYR A 15 -0.87 -6.11 -10.80
CA TYR A 15 -0.58 -6.16 -12.23
C TYR A 15 -0.14 -4.79 -12.75
N ILE A 16 -0.90 -3.73 -12.42
CA ILE A 16 -0.59 -2.36 -12.83
C ILE A 16 0.76 -1.91 -12.25
N SER A 17 1.03 -2.19 -10.97
CA SER A 17 2.32 -1.88 -10.35
C SER A 17 3.50 -2.57 -11.05
N ARG A 18 3.33 -3.81 -11.52
CA ARG A 18 4.36 -4.53 -12.29
C ARG A 18 4.52 -3.95 -13.70
N LYS A 19 3.41 -3.67 -14.38
CA LYS A 19 3.45 -3.06 -15.72
C LYS A 19 4.08 -1.68 -15.73
N PHE A 20 3.85 -0.90 -14.67
CA PHE A 20 4.52 0.38 -14.50
C PHE A 20 6.04 0.21 -14.36
N GLN A 21 6.49 -0.80 -13.61
CA GLN A 21 7.91 -1.11 -13.50
C GLN A 21 8.52 -1.50 -14.85
N GLU A 22 7.86 -2.39 -15.59
CA GLU A 22 8.28 -2.77 -16.96
C GLU A 22 8.35 -1.54 -17.88
N TYR A 23 7.37 -0.65 -17.80
CA TYR A 23 7.31 0.58 -18.58
C TYR A 23 8.49 1.51 -18.29
N ILE A 24 8.79 1.75 -16.99
CA ILE A 24 9.93 2.60 -16.63
C ILE A 24 11.25 1.99 -17.10
N ASN A 25 11.45 0.68 -16.91
CA ASN A 25 12.68 0.02 -17.33
C ASN A 25 12.88 0.04 -18.86
N SER A 26 11.81 0.25 -19.63
CA SER A 26 11.88 0.43 -21.09
C SER A 26 12.22 1.87 -21.50
N ASP A 27 12.11 2.84 -20.58
CA ASP A 27 12.43 4.24 -20.81
C ASP A 27 13.84 4.59 -20.28
N LEU A 28 14.81 4.52 -21.21
CA LEU A 28 16.23 4.78 -20.95
C LEU A 28 16.50 6.17 -20.33
N ASN A 29 15.63 7.16 -20.55
CA ASN A 29 15.83 8.50 -20.01
C ASN A 29 15.57 8.56 -18.49
N ILE A 30 14.67 7.71 -17.99
CA ILE A 30 14.31 7.69 -16.57
C ILE A 30 15.39 6.99 -15.76
N GLU A 31 15.91 5.85 -16.24
CA GLU A 31 16.95 5.08 -15.54
C GLU A 31 18.21 5.92 -15.29
N SER A 32 18.56 6.81 -16.23
CA SER A 32 19.72 7.70 -16.09
C SER A 32 19.60 8.73 -14.95
N LYS A 33 18.39 8.98 -14.44
CA LYS A 33 18.09 10.01 -13.42
C LYS A 33 17.54 9.42 -12.12
N TYR A 34 16.88 8.27 -12.22
CA TYR A 34 16.12 7.68 -11.13
C TYR A 34 16.49 6.22 -10.91
N GLU A 35 16.61 5.85 -9.65
CA GLU A 35 16.74 4.46 -9.23
C GLU A 35 15.37 3.97 -8.74
N ILE A 36 14.71 3.13 -9.56
CA ILE A 36 13.42 2.53 -9.20
C ILE A 36 13.65 1.25 -8.41
N GLN A 37 13.04 1.15 -7.24
CA GLN A 37 13.14 -0.05 -6.39
C GLN A 37 11.74 -0.54 -6.00
N ASN A 38 11.53 -1.86 -5.97
CA ASN A 38 10.37 -2.42 -5.28
C ASN A 38 10.63 -2.52 -3.79
N SER A 39 9.61 -2.24 -2.99
CA SER A 39 9.67 -2.44 -1.54
C SER A 39 10.04 -3.87 -1.15
N ARG A 40 9.58 -4.87 -1.92
CA ARG A 40 9.92 -6.29 -1.72
C ARG A 40 11.43 -6.56 -1.84
N ASP A 41 12.12 -5.87 -2.73
CA ASP A 41 13.55 -6.07 -2.96
C ASP A 41 14.38 -5.42 -1.85
N ILE A 42 13.95 -4.24 -1.37
CA ILE A 42 14.50 -3.56 -0.20
C ILE A 42 14.36 -4.43 1.07
N VAL A 43 13.20 -5.04 1.27
CA VAL A 43 12.97 -5.92 2.44
C VAL A 43 13.85 -7.17 2.34
N LYS A 44 13.88 -7.85 1.18
CA LYS A 44 14.68 -9.06 0.95
C LYS A 44 16.18 -8.83 1.16
N SER A 45 16.71 -7.70 0.71
CA SER A 45 18.13 -7.36 0.89
C SER A 45 18.47 -7.15 2.37
N SER A 46 17.58 -6.54 3.15
CA SER A 46 17.73 -6.37 4.61
C SER A 46 17.65 -7.69 5.39
N ASP A 47 16.87 -8.65 4.88
CA ASP A 47 16.60 -9.93 5.54
C ASP A 47 17.73 -10.95 5.36
N ARG A 48 18.85 -10.63 4.71
CA ARG A 48 20.03 -11.51 4.70
C ARG A 48 20.66 -11.69 6.10
N ASN A 49 20.36 -10.82 7.07
CA ASN A 49 20.68 -10.98 8.50
C ASN A 49 19.43 -11.39 9.33
N LYS A 50 19.06 -12.68 9.31
CA LYS A 50 17.68 -13.17 9.55
C LYS A 50 17.13 -13.17 10.99
N VAL A 51 17.93 -13.07 12.04
CA VAL A 51 17.44 -13.28 13.43
C VAL A 51 17.51 -12.00 14.29
N LEU A 52 18.69 -11.35 14.35
CA LEU A 52 18.88 -10.11 15.12
C LEU A 52 17.99 -8.95 14.64
N ASN A 53 17.75 -8.85 13.33
CA ASN A 53 16.89 -7.80 12.78
C ASN A 53 15.41 -7.98 13.13
N LYS A 54 14.91 -9.21 13.32
CA LYS A 54 13.48 -9.43 13.62
C LYS A 54 13.12 -8.97 15.04
N ILE A 55 14.00 -9.22 16.02
CA ILE A 55 13.79 -8.85 17.43
C ILE A 55 13.97 -7.33 17.62
N LEU A 56 14.99 -6.73 17.00
CA LEU A 56 15.24 -5.29 17.08
C LEU A 56 14.15 -4.46 16.40
N VAL A 57 13.56 -4.96 15.31
CA VAL A 57 12.43 -4.30 14.64
C VAL A 57 11.20 -4.28 15.53
N ILE A 58 10.89 -5.37 16.23
CA ILE A 58 9.77 -5.41 17.18
C ILE A 58 10.02 -4.36 18.28
N ASN A 59 11.20 -4.31 18.91
CA ASN A 59 11.52 -3.30 19.94
C ASN A 59 11.51 -1.85 19.43
N LYS A 60 11.92 -1.59 18.18
CA LYS A 60 11.85 -0.24 17.58
C LYS A 60 10.42 0.17 17.18
N ILE A 61 9.56 -0.79 16.84
CA ILE A 61 8.16 -0.56 16.45
C ILE A 61 7.26 -0.37 17.67
N LEU A 62 7.54 -1.05 18.79
CA LEU A 62 6.78 -1.00 20.04
C LEU A 62 7.04 0.27 20.87
N ASN A 63 6.92 1.45 20.26
CA ASN A 63 6.68 2.66 21.05
C ASN A 63 5.20 2.68 21.51
N ILE A 64 4.92 3.39 22.60
CA ILE A 64 3.59 3.55 23.22
C ILE A 64 2.49 3.88 22.16
N ASN A 65 2.81 4.64 21.11
CA ASN A 65 1.85 4.98 20.06
C ASN A 65 1.45 3.81 19.16
N SER A 66 2.36 2.90 18.83
CA SER A 66 2.07 1.68 18.05
C SER A 66 1.36 0.63 18.90
N MET A 67 1.65 0.59 20.21
CA MET A 67 0.98 -0.30 21.17
C MET A 67 -0.53 -0.07 21.20
N ASN A 68 -0.99 1.18 21.11
CA ASN A 68 -2.41 1.49 21.02
C ASN A 68 -3.11 0.82 19.81
N PHE A 69 -2.44 0.72 18.66
CA PHE A 69 -2.99 0.02 17.50
C PHE A 69 -2.96 -1.50 17.66
N ILE A 70 -1.92 -2.02 18.32
CA ILE A 70 -1.86 -3.45 18.69
C ILE A 70 -3.01 -3.78 19.64
N PHE A 71 -3.25 -2.99 20.68
CA PHE A 71 -4.40 -3.18 21.59
C PHE A 71 -5.74 -3.06 20.86
N LYS A 72 -5.87 -2.13 19.92
CA LYS A 72 -7.07 -2.03 19.07
C LYS A 72 -7.30 -3.31 18.24
N ILE A 73 -6.24 -3.92 17.71
CA ILE A 73 -6.34 -5.21 17.01
C ILE A 73 -6.73 -6.33 17.99
N LEU A 74 -6.07 -6.41 19.14
CA LEU A 74 -6.32 -7.43 20.17
C LEU A 74 -7.74 -7.37 20.74
N GLY A 75 -8.29 -6.16 20.89
CA GLY A 75 -9.64 -5.90 21.40
C GLY A 75 -10.77 -6.12 20.38
N SER A 76 -10.47 -6.46 19.13
CA SER A 76 -11.52 -6.77 18.13
C SER A 76 -12.24 -8.09 18.42
N ASN A 77 -13.41 -8.33 17.82
CA ASN A 77 -14.17 -9.57 18.01
C ASN A 77 -13.66 -10.75 17.14
N ARG A 78 -12.50 -10.60 16.49
CA ARG A 78 -11.96 -11.61 15.56
C ARG A 78 -11.32 -12.81 16.26
N PRO A 79 -11.21 -13.96 15.57
CA PRO A 79 -10.42 -15.09 16.05
C PRO A 79 -8.99 -14.67 16.40
N PHE A 80 -8.44 -15.26 17.46
CA PHE A 80 -7.08 -14.96 17.94
C PHE A 80 -6.03 -15.05 16.82
N PHE A 81 -6.13 -16.07 15.96
CA PHE A 81 -5.23 -16.24 14.82
C PHE A 81 -5.23 -15.05 13.85
N GLU A 82 -6.39 -14.49 13.52
CA GLU A 82 -6.48 -13.32 12.64
C GLU A 82 -5.89 -12.06 13.28
N LYS A 83 -6.06 -11.90 14.59
CA LYS A 83 -5.46 -10.79 15.35
C LYS A 83 -3.93 -10.85 15.26
N ILE A 84 -3.35 -12.02 15.50
CA ILE A 84 -1.90 -12.23 15.42
C ILE A 84 -1.38 -11.96 14.01
N LEU A 85 -2.05 -12.48 12.97
CA LEU A 85 -1.68 -12.19 11.58
C LEU A 85 -1.70 -10.70 11.27
N SER A 86 -2.70 -9.97 11.78
CA SER A 86 -2.84 -8.53 11.54
C SER A 86 -1.78 -7.71 12.27
N ILE A 87 -1.42 -8.10 13.50
CA ILE A 87 -0.30 -7.50 14.24
C ILE A 87 1.01 -7.73 13.49
N TYR A 88 1.24 -8.95 13.00
CA TYR A 88 2.42 -9.29 12.22
C TYR A 88 2.49 -8.49 10.92
N TYR A 89 1.36 -8.38 10.19
CA TYR A 89 1.27 -7.55 8.99
C TYR A 89 1.54 -6.07 9.30
N PHE A 90 0.95 -5.53 10.37
CA PHE A 90 1.20 -4.17 10.85
C PHE A 90 2.69 -3.93 11.13
N ALA A 91 3.31 -4.77 11.94
CA ALA A 91 4.73 -4.66 12.27
C ALA A 91 5.62 -4.74 11.02
N ASN A 92 5.36 -5.70 10.13
CA ASN A 92 6.14 -5.86 8.90
C ASN A 92 6.09 -4.65 7.99
N LYS A 93 4.92 -4.02 7.83
CA LYS A 93 4.79 -2.83 6.97
C LYS A 93 5.44 -1.59 7.59
N ILE A 94 5.37 -1.44 8.92
CA ILE A 94 6.12 -0.37 9.59
C ILE A 94 7.63 -0.58 9.38
N ARG A 95 8.12 -1.82 9.51
CA ARG A 95 9.51 -2.18 9.19
C ARG A 95 9.87 -1.87 7.75
N GLU A 96 9.05 -2.30 6.79
CA GLU A 96 9.27 -2.05 5.37
C GLU A 96 9.47 -0.56 5.11
N TYR A 97 8.60 0.29 5.66
CA TYR A 97 8.75 1.74 5.54
C TYR A 97 10.02 2.29 6.20
N GLN A 98 10.46 1.73 7.32
CA GLN A 98 11.75 2.11 7.92
C GLN A 98 12.92 1.82 6.97
N LEU A 99 12.97 0.62 6.41
CA LEU A 99 14.01 0.21 5.47
C LEU A 99 13.99 1.06 4.20
N ILE A 100 12.80 1.43 3.72
CA ILE A 100 12.63 2.36 2.60
C ILE A 100 13.23 3.71 2.95
N ASN A 101 12.92 4.28 4.11
CA ASN A 101 13.50 5.56 4.52
C ASN A 101 15.03 5.49 4.63
N ASP A 102 15.56 4.40 5.17
CA ASP A 102 17.01 4.22 5.28
C ASP A 102 17.65 4.09 3.89
N SER A 103 17.04 3.36 2.95
CA SER A 103 17.46 3.32 1.54
C SER A 103 17.41 4.71 0.90
N LEU A 104 16.39 5.50 1.18
CA LEU A 104 16.21 6.83 0.60
C LEU A 104 17.17 7.89 1.19
N LYS A 105 17.81 7.62 2.34
CA LYS A 105 18.83 8.51 2.95
C LYS A 105 20.23 8.29 2.42
N THR A 106 20.52 7.16 1.77
CA THR A 106 21.88 6.90 1.26
C THR A 106 22.21 7.89 0.15
N ASN A 107 23.39 8.50 0.20
CA ASN A 107 23.89 9.36 -0.87
C ASN A 107 24.00 8.54 -2.17
N SER A 108 23.06 8.76 -3.09
CA SER A 108 23.07 8.22 -4.44
C SER A 108 23.12 9.39 -5.43
N THR A 109 23.78 9.18 -6.56
CA THR A 109 23.75 10.13 -7.69
C THR A 109 22.36 10.17 -8.36
N HIS A 110 21.52 9.16 -8.13
CA HIS A 110 20.18 9.05 -8.69
C HIS A 110 19.11 9.36 -7.64
N LYS A 111 18.02 10.01 -8.07
CA LYS A 111 16.83 10.19 -7.22
C LYS A 111 16.13 8.84 -7.08
N LYS A 112 15.97 8.35 -5.85
CA LYS A 112 15.31 7.06 -5.61
C LYS A 112 13.78 7.16 -5.65
N VAL A 113 13.13 6.23 -6.36
CA VAL A 113 11.67 6.05 -6.38
C VAL A 113 11.35 4.64 -5.92
N VAL A 114 10.49 4.52 -4.91
CA VAL A 114 10.13 3.20 -4.36
C VAL A 114 8.68 2.89 -4.65
N LEU A 115 8.44 1.75 -5.30
CA LEU A 115 7.10 1.23 -5.58
C LEU A 115 6.64 0.33 -4.43
N ILE A 116 5.45 0.60 -3.91
CA ILE A 116 4.82 -0.19 -2.85
C ILE A 116 3.44 -0.67 -3.32
N ASP A 117 3.32 -2.00 -3.43
CA ASP A 117 2.02 -2.67 -3.52
C ASP A 117 1.55 -2.98 -2.09
N GLU A 118 0.49 -2.30 -1.66
CA GLU A 118 -0.08 -2.32 -0.31
C GLU A 118 0.76 -1.62 0.77
N GLY A 119 0.73 -0.28 0.82
CA GLY A 119 1.44 0.48 1.84
C GLY A 119 0.62 0.76 3.11
N LEU A 120 0.80 1.93 3.70
CA LEU A 120 0.21 2.21 5.03
C LEU A 120 -1.23 2.67 4.95
N LEU A 121 -1.65 3.25 3.84
CA LEU A 121 -3.06 3.56 3.67
C LEU A 121 -3.88 2.27 3.61
N HIS A 122 -3.33 1.20 3.05
CA HIS A 122 -3.92 -0.14 3.12
C HIS A 122 -4.02 -0.70 4.53
N ILE A 123 -2.98 -0.51 5.34
CA ILE A 123 -2.91 -1.08 6.68
C ILE A 123 -3.97 -0.57 7.63
N THR A 124 -4.49 0.64 7.39
CA THR A 124 -5.61 1.18 8.16
C THR A 124 -6.79 0.21 8.18
N SER A 125 -7.10 -0.46 7.07
CA SER A 125 -8.20 -1.44 7.03
C SER A 125 -7.96 -2.69 7.88
N ASN A 126 -6.69 -3.01 8.16
CA ASN A 126 -6.28 -4.10 9.05
C ASN A 126 -6.15 -3.66 10.51
N ILE A 127 -6.26 -2.37 10.82
CA ILE A 127 -6.32 -1.88 12.21
C ILE A 127 -7.78 -1.63 12.59
N PHE A 128 -8.56 -1.10 11.65
CA PHE A 128 -9.96 -0.73 11.81
C PHE A 128 -10.83 -1.71 10.99
N PHE A 129 -11.02 -2.90 11.58
CA PHE A 129 -11.56 -4.07 10.88
C PHE A 129 -13.05 -4.02 10.59
N GLU A 130 -13.86 -3.50 11.52
CA GLU A 130 -15.32 -3.54 11.47
C GLU A 130 -15.85 -2.25 10.84
N GLU A 131 -15.40 -1.12 11.36
CA GLU A 131 -15.69 0.20 10.83
C GLU A 131 -14.36 0.94 10.62
N LEU A 132 -14.19 1.53 9.44
CA LEU A 132 -13.08 2.44 9.16
C LEU A 132 -13.73 3.76 8.79
N ARG A 133 -13.50 4.81 9.57
CA ARG A 133 -13.96 6.16 9.24
C ARG A 133 -12.80 7.04 8.82
N PHE A 134 -13.13 8.20 8.29
CA PHE A 134 -12.15 9.20 7.89
C PHE A 134 -11.21 9.56 9.06
N GLU A 135 -11.77 9.79 10.25
CA GLU A 135 -11.04 10.20 11.46
C GLU A 135 -10.08 9.11 11.94
N ASP A 136 -10.40 7.85 11.68
CA ASP A 136 -9.54 6.72 12.01
C ASP A 136 -8.26 6.72 11.16
N ILE A 137 -8.38 7.06 9.87
CA ILE A 137 -7.24 7.23 8.97
C ILE A 137 -6.39 8.43 9.39
N ASP A 138 -7.03 9.56 9.70
CA ASP A 138 -6.33 10.77 10.17
C ASP A 138 -5.59 10.51 11.50
N LEU A 139 -6.23 9.83 12.45
CA LEU A 139 -5.62 9.44 13.72
C LEU A 139 -4.44 8.48 13.51
N PHE A 140 -4.60 7.49 12.64
CA PHE A 140 -3.54 6.56 12.26
C PHE A 140 -2.31 7.31 11.76
N PHE A 141 -2.49 8.18 10.78
CA PHE A 141 -1.40 8.96 10.22
C PHE A 141 -0.82 9.94 11.25
N LYS A 142 -1.62 10.69 12.01
CA LYS A 142 -1.12 11.58 13.08
C LYS A 142 -0.24 10.86 14.09
N LYS A 143 -0.58 9.62 14.48
CA LYS A 143 0.20 8.84 15.44
C LYS A 143 1.50 8.30 14.87
N ILE A 144 1.55 7.98 13.57
CA ILE A 144 2.77 7.46 12.93
C ILE A 144 3.66 8.59 12.36
N TYR A 145 3.09 9.71 11.89
CA TYR A 145 3.81 10.87 11.34
C TYR A 145 4.71 11.57 12.35
N LYS A 146 4.43 11.47 13.66
CA LYS A 146 5.31 12.03 14.71
C LYS A 146 6.73 11.44 14.77
N LYS A 147 7.08 10.48 13.90
CA LYS A 147 8.32 9.69 14.02
C LYS A 147 9.26 9.72 12.80
N ASN A 148 9.20 10.72 11.92
CA ASN A 148 10.09 10.81 10.74
C ASN A 148 10.04 9.56 9.81
N TYR A 149 8.98 8.74 9.90
CA TYR A 149 8.82 7.55 9.05
C TYR A 149 8.39 7.87 7.61
N PHE A 150 8.13 9.15 7.28
CA PHE A 150 7.56 9.58 6.00
C PHE A 150 8.16 10.88 5.47
N ASN A 151 9.46 11.09 5.66
CA ASN A 151 10.10 12.34 5.20
C ASN A 151 10.23 12.43 3.67
N HIS A 152 9.59 11.54 2.93
CA HIS A 152 9.64 11.48 1.48
C HIS A 152 8.26 11.76 0.90
N LYS A 153 8.24 12.50 -0.21
CA LYS A 153 7.05 12.73 -1.01
C LYS A 153 6.41 11.40 -1.40
N LYS A 154 5.07 11.35 -1.32
CA LYS A 154 4.25 10.19 -1.59
C LYS A 154 3.26 10.49 -2.69
N LEU A 155 3.14 9.59 -3.65
CA LEU A 155 2.08 9.54 -4.64
C LEU A 155 1.22 8.31 -4.37
N PHE A 156 -0.09 8.50 -4.23
CA PHE A 156 -1.04 7.40 -4.15
C PHE A 156 -1.65 7.14 -5.53
N VAL A 157 -1.67 5.88 -5.96
CA VAL A 157 -2.33 5.49 -7.21
C VAL A 157 -3.53 4.62 -6.85
N PHE A 158 -4.71 5.22 -6.85
CA PHE A 158 -5.97 4.56 -6.53
C PHE A 158 -6.53 3.87 -7.77
N ILE A 159 -6.70 2.55 -7.67
CA ILE A 159 -7.14 1.68 -8.76
C ILE A 159 -8.53 1.16 -8.43
N ASP A 160 -9.43 1.27 -9.41
CA ASP A 160 -10.83 0.82 -9.34
C ASP A 160 -11.67 1.57 -8.29
N SER A 161 -11.53 2.88 -8.28
CA SER A 161 -12.09 3.77 -7.26
C SER A 161 -13.54 4.22 -7.47
N ASN A 162 -14.18 3.91 -8.61
CA ASN A 162 -15.46 4.56 -8.98
C ASN A 162 -16.68 3.65 -9.18
N ASP A 163 -16.60 2.33 -9.48
CA ASP A 163 -17.82 1.48 -9.54
C ASP A 163 -17.51 -0.01 -9.71
N SER A 164 -16.75 -0.58 -8.77
CA SER A 164 -16.05 -1.85 -8.98
C SER A 164 -16.76 -3.07 -8.39
N LEU A 165 -17.90 -2.90 -7.71
CA LEU A 165 -18.55 -3.99 -6.97
C LEU A 165 -19.03 -5.13 -7.87
N VAL A 166 -19.78 -4.84 -8.94
CA VAL A 166 -20.31 -5.87 -9.84
C VAL A 166 -19.17 -6.62 -10.55
N ARG A 167 -18.20 -5.88 -11.11
CA ARG A 167 -17.08 -6.49 -11.86
C ARG A 167 -16.13 -7.29 -10.97
N LEU A 168 -15.81 -6.80 -9.78
CA LEU A 168 -14.84 -7.48 -8.92
C LEU A 168 -15.40 -8.74 -8.30
N THR A 169 -16.71 -8.78 -8.08
CA THR A 169 -17.39 -9.94 -7.52
C THR A 169 -17.58 -11.06 -8.54
N SER A 170 -17.53 -10.76 -9.84
CA SER A 170 -17.63 -11.74 -10.92
C SER A 170 -16.29 -12.34 -11.37
N ARG A 171 -15.16 -11.98 -10.74
CA ARG A 171 -13.85 -12.52 -11.13
C ARG A 171 -13.69 -13.97 -10.67
N PRO A 172 -13.11 -14.85 -11.50
CA PRO A 172 -12.78 -16.21 -11.07
C PRO A 172 -11.52 -16.26 -10.18
N ASP A 173 -10.67 -15.23 -10.25
CA ASP A 173 -9.34 -15.22 -9.65
C ASP A 173 -8.89 -13.85 -9.11
N GLY A 174 -7.67 -13.79 -8.56
CA GLY A 174 -7.08 -12.55 -8.05
C GLY A 174 -7.52 -12.15 -6.64
N PHE A 175 -8.26 -13.02 -5.95
CA PHE A 175 -8.61 -12.86 -4.54
C PHE A 175 -7.50 -13.31 -3.60
N PRO A 176 -7.48 -12.81 -2.34
CA PRO A 176 -6.56 -13.28 -1.33
C PRO A 176 -6.70 -14.80 -1.13
N LYS A 177 -5.59 -15.52 -0.91
CA LYS A 177 -5.60 -16.99 -0.70
C LYS A 177 -6.55 -17.45 0.41
N MET A 178 -6.75 -16.60 1.42
CA MET A 178 -7.69 -16.87 2.52
C MET A 178 -9.16 -16.81 2.11
N TRP A 179 -9.48 -16.33 0.91
CA TRP A 179 -10.85 -16.23 0.38
C TRP A 179 -11.22 -17.40 -0.55
N THR A 180 -10.29 -18.32 -0.83
CA THR A 180 -10.54 -19.45 -1.76
C THR A 180 -11.62 -20.43 -1.29
N LYS A 181 -11.94 -20.42 0.01
CA LYS A 181 -13.01 -21.25 0.61
C LYS A 181 -14.34 -20.53 0.76
N LEU A 182 -14.40 -19.25 0.40
CA LEU A 182 -15.62 -18.45 0.52
C LEU A 182 -16.52 -18.73 -0.67
N ASN A 183 -17.82 -18.76 -0.42
CA ASN A 183 -18.81 -18.78 -1.49
C ASN A 183 -18.95 -17.40 -2.15
N GLU A 184 -19.65 -17.34 -3.27
CA GLU A 184 -19.82 -16.11 -4.05
C GLU A 184 -20.46 -14.97 -3.24
N GLY A 185 -21.45 -15.28 -2.39
CA GLY A 185 -22.11 -14.31 -1.51
C GLY A 185 -21.15 -13.73 -0.47
N GLU A 186 -20.33 -14.57 0.16
CA GLU A 186 -19.31 -14.15 1.11
C GLU A 186 -18.21 -13.29 0.45
N ILE A 187 -17.84 -13.61 -0.80
CA ILE A 187 -16.91 -12.79 -1.59
C ILE A 187 -17.55 -11.42 -1.88
N LYS A 188 -18.81 -11.39 -2.29
CA LYS A 188 -19.59 -10.16 -2.51
C LYS A 188 -19.62 -9.25 -1.29
N ASP A 189 -19.94 -9.81 -0.13
CA ASP A 189 -19.99 -9.04 1.13
C ASP A 189 -18.63 -8.47 1.50
N ARG A 190 -17.56 -9.27 1.36
CA ARG A 190 -16.20 -8.79 1.65
C ARG A 190 -15.74 -7.72 0.68
N ILE A 191 -16.06 -7.84 -0.61
CA ILE A 191 -15.72 -6.81 -1.60
C ILE A 191 -16.51 -5.53 -1.32
N ALA A 192 -17.78 -5.62 -0.92
CA ALA A 192 -18.58 -4.45 -0.54
C ALA A 192 -17.95 -3.69 0.64
N ILE A 193 -17.54 -4.43 1.68
CA ILE A 193 -16.82 -3.85 2.83
C ILE A 193 -15.51 -3.20 2.39
N MET A 194 -14.70 -3.88 1.60
CA MET A 194 -13.41 -3.35 1.14
C MET A 194 -13.58 -2.14 0.22
N SER A 195 -14.64 -2.12 -0.61
CA SER A 195 -14.97 -1.00 -1.49
C SER A 195 -15.32 0.24 -0.67
N LYS A 196 -16.18 0.11 0.35
CA LYS A 196 -16.47 1.21 1.29
C LYS A 196 -15.20 1.75 1.94
N LYS A 197 -14.33 0.86 2.43
CA LYS A 197 -13.04 1.27 3.03
C LYS A 197 -12.11 1.94 2.02
N HIS A 198 -12.15 1.53 0.76
CA HIS A 198 -11.35 2.12 -0.31
C HIS A 198 -11.82 3.53 -0.68
N LEU A 199 -13.14 3.74 -0.74
CA LEU A 199 -13.73 5.08 -0.93
C LEU A 199 -13.31 6.02 0.19
N ILE A 200 -13.37 5.59 1.44
CA ILE A 200 -12.97 6.41 2.60
C ILE A 200 -11.47 6.77 2.53
N LYS A 201 -10.61 5.87 2.05
CA LYS A 201 -9.18 6.16 1.81
C LYS A 201 -8.97 7.17 0.69
N LYS A 202 -9.78 7.09 -0.37
CA LYS A 202 -9.76 8.05 -1.48
C LYS A 202 -10.18 9.44 -0.98
N GLU A 203 -11.33 9.53 -0.32
CA GLU A 203 -11.81 10.78 0.29
C GLU A 203 -10.77 11.39 1.23
N TYR A 204 -10.07 10.55 2.02
CA TYR A 204 -8.96 11.00 2.85
C TYR A 204 -7.80 11.62 2.05
N ALA A 205 -7.37 10.99 0.96
CA ALA A 205 -6.30 11.53 0.13
C ALA A 205 -6.70 12.86 -0.54
N GLU A 206 -7.94 12.97 -1.02
CA GLU A 206 -8.51 14.19 -1.62
C GLU A 206 -8.57 15.33 -0.60
N TYR A 207 -9.16 15.08 0.57
CA TYR A 207 -9.30 16.08 1.64
C TYR A 207 -7.94 16.60 2.11
N LYS A 208 -6.96 15.70 2.28
CA LYS A 208 -5.61 16.08 2.69
C LYS A 208 -4.77 16.68 1.56
N LYS A 209 -5.34 16.83 0.36
CA LYS A 209 -4.65 17.31 -0.85
C LYS A 209 -3.34 16.56 -1.07
N MET A 210 -3.33 15.26 -0.78
CA MET A 210 -2.17 14.42 -1.01
C MET A 210 -2.04 14.17 -2.51
N SER A 211 -0.81 14.09 -3.01
CA SER A 211 -0.59 13.71 -4.41
C SER A 211 -1.20 12.33 -4.66
N ALA A 212 -2.22 12.29 -5.52
CA ALA A 212 -2.99 11.09 -5.79
C ALA A 212 -3.46 11.07 -7.25
N ILE A 213 -3.46 9.88 -7.86
CA ILE A 213 -4.02 9.60 -9.18
C ILE A 213 -5.14 8.59 -9.01
N TYR A 214 -6.26 8.80 -9.69
CA TYR A 214 -7.42 7.91 -9.69
C TYR A 214 -7.55 7.25 -11.06
N TYR A 215 -7.54 5.92 -11.06
CA TYR A 215 -7.59 5.13 -12.28
C TYR A 215 -8.71 4.09 -12.21
N ALA A 216 -9.52 4.03 -13.25
CA ALA A 216 -10.52 2.99 -13.43
C ALA A 216 -9.92 1.87 -14.28
N ASN A 217 -9.93 0.63 -13.78
CA ASN A 217 -9.39 -0.51 -14.51
C ASN A 217 -10.54 -1.28 -15.17
N THR A 218 -10.94 -0.85 -16.37
CA THR A 218 -11.80 -1.62 -17.25
C THR A 218 -10.97 -2.76 -17.84
N TYR A 219 -11.26 -3.98 -17.44
CA TYR A 219 -10.48 -5.14 -17.87
C TYR A 219 -10.80 -5.45 -19.34
N ASP A 220 -9.89 -5.07 -20.22
CA ASP A 220 -9.65 -5.73 -21.49
C ASP A 220 -8.14 -6.03 -21.57
N ALA A 221 -7.79 -7.18 -22.14
CA ALA A 221 -6.41 -7.46 -22.57
C ALA A 221 -6.10 -6.51 -23.73
N GLY A 222 -5.73 -5.26 -23.41
CA GLY A 222 -5.67 -4.17 -24.38
C GLY A 222 -5.84 -2.77 -23.78
N THR A 223 -6.19 -2.66 -22.49
CA THR A 223 -6.27 -1.36 -21.82
C THR A 223 -4.91 -0.66 -21.88
N ASP A 224 -4.85 0.45 -22.62
CA ASP A 224 -3.65 1.26 -22.76
C ASP A 224 -3.32 1.95 -21.44
N LEU A 225 -2.32 1.40 -20.73
CA LEU A 225 -1.84 1.95 -19.46
C LEU A 225 -0.90 3.16 -19.64
N SER A 226 -0.53 3.49 -20.88
CA SER A 226 0.45 4.55 -21.17
C SER A 226 0.00 5.90 -20.62
N LYS A 227 -1.30 6.20 -20.67
CA LYS A 227 -1.84 7.43 -20.07
C LYS A 227 -1.58 7.50 -18.57
N LEU A 228 -1.94 6.45 -17.83
CA LEU A 228 -1.69 6.37 -16.38
C LEU A 228 -0.19 6.47 -16.07
N PHE A 229 0.64 5.76 -16.83
CA PHE A 229 2.07 5.75 -16.60
C PHE A 229 2.70 7.11 -16.86
N ASN A 230 2.31 7.79 -17.94
CA ASN A 230 2.74 9.16 -18.23
C ASN A 230 2.29 10.16 -17.16
N GLU A 231 1.09 10.02 -16.61
CA GLU A 231 0.65 10.83 -15.46
C GLU A 231 1.54 10.58 -14.23
N ILE A 232 1.83 9.33 -13.90
CA ILE A 232 2.74 9.00 -12.80
C ILE A 232 4.14 9.59 -13.05
N LEU A 233 4.68 9.46 -14.27
CA LEU A 233 5.99 10.01 -14.64
C LEU A 233 6.01 11.53 -14.53
N THR A 234 4.95 12.21 -14.96
CA THR A 234 4.83 13.66 -14.82
C THR A 234 4.94 14.07 -13.34
N TYR A 235 4.33 13.33 -12.42
CA TYR A 235 4.49 13.59 -10.98
C TYR A 235 5.92 13.35 -10.48
N ILE A 236 6.63 12.37 -11.02
CA ILE A 236 8.05 12.12 -10.69
C ILE A 236 8.92 13.28 -11.20
N GLU A 237 8.62 13.82 -12.38
CA GLU A 237 9.43 14.86 -13.05
C GLU A 237 9.13 16.30 -12.63
N VAL A 238 7.87 16.62 -12.29
CA VAL A 238 7.49 17.95 -11.75
C VAL A 238 8.15 18.20 -10.39
N ASP A 239 8.66 17.15 -9.75
CA ASP A 239 9.46 17.17 -8.53
C ASP A 239 10.94 17.62 -8.75
N LYS A 240 11.16 18.47 -9.77
CA LYS A 240 12.43 19.17 -10.05
C LYS A 240 12.74 20.22 -9.00
#